data_AF-A0A250G2A8-F1
#
_entry.id   AF-A0A250G2A8-F1
#
_cell.length_a   1.000
_cell.length_b   1.000
_cell.length_c   1.000
_cell.angle_alpha   90.00
_cell.angle_beta   90.00
_cell.angle_gamma   90.00
#
_symmetry.space_group_name_H-M   'P 1'
#
loop_
_entity.id
_entity.type
_entity.pdbx_description
1 polymer ?
#
loop_
_entity_poly.entity_id
_entity_poly.type
_entity_poly.pdbx_seq_one_letter_code
_entity_poly.pdbx_strand_id
1 'polypeptide(L)'
;MVKYQLISTLLIIESEEVNSRLGVKFIDKINTKNYLNMGWDICSMGNHTLDISNIETLAKQLSEILKINISCKAFKDRLYEEKVDLGEIIYDEKAEWFTLWDDFYFAKSLSNKTSSELKELFSKGKIYQSDIEEIESVKRGLIKYELFCGNDLRNRDLYEICYIDIMKDFISFSIIEPFRWFGFINNLKEEVPSPYFLEFRQKNIELYQKVGATEIIYFPDQGSAQLILDRFQNSLWEEIKEYALEKKYYEECLSIPYSDPKDQEEARKAYNDKDNYLVVNLSETLRSGQIFHSEDCIDILYDDLQYVQ
;
A
#
# COMPACT_ATOMS: atom_id res chain seq x y z
N MET A 1 19.14 8.23 13.82
CA MET A 1 18.89 8.80 12.48
C MET A 1 18.87 7.62 11.52
N VAL A 2 17.72 6.95 11.43
CA VAL A 2 17.56 5.68 10.71
C VAL A 2 17.40 6.00 9.23
N LYS A 3 18.41 5.67 8.43
CA LYS A 3 18.26 5.53 6.99
C LYS A 3 17.47 4.25 6.76
N TYR A 4 16.18 4.36 6.44
CA TYR A 4 15.49 3.27 5.76
C TYR A 4 16.02 3.23 4.33
N GLN A 5 17.10 2.45 4.13
CA GLN A 5 17.28 1.79 2.84
C GLN A 5 16.25 0.66 2.81
N LEU A 6 15.04 1.00 2.39
CA LEU A 6 14.10 -0.02 1.94
C LEU A 6 14.76 -0.67 0.73
N ILE A 7 15.09 -1.94 0.90
CA ILE A 7 15.52 -2.84 -0.16
C ILE A 7 14.31 -2.99 -1.07
N SER A 8 14.20 -2.11 -2.06
CA SER A 8 13.35 -2.32 -3.23
C SER A 8 13.98 -3.43 -4.07
N THR A 9 13.75 -4.69 -3.70
CA THR A 9 13.90 -5.78 -4.67
C THR A 9 12.64 -5.80 -5.52
N LEU A 10 12.50 -4.80 -6.39
CA LEU A 10 11.60 -4.88 -7.54
C LEU A 10 12.25 -5.88 -8.50
N LEU A 11 11.64 -7.06 -8.65
CA LEU A 11 11.94 -7.92 -9.78
C LEU A 11 11.50 -7.17 -11.05
N ILE A 12 12.48 -6.59 -11.73
CA ILE A 12 12.36 -6.09 -13.09
C ILE A 12 12.10 -7.32 -13.97
N ILE A 13 10.86 -7.54 -14.35
CA ILE A 13 10.51 -8.43 -15.45
C ILE A 13 10.22 -7.53 -16.65
N GLU A 14 11.30 -7.00 -17.21
CA GLU A 14 11.34 -6.60 -18.62
C GLU A 14 11.21 -7.87 -19.46
N SER A 15 9.98 -8.33 -19.69
CA SER A 15 9.74 -9.28 -20.79
C SER A 15 9.02 -8.54 -21.91
N GLU A 16 9.78 -8.21 -22.95
CA GLU A 16 9.27 -7.75 -24.25
C GLU A 16 8.18 -8.69 -24.82
N GLU A 17 8.13 -9.94 -24.34
CA GLU A 17 7.14 -10.95 -24.70
C GLU A 17 5.70 -10.61 -24.25
N VAL A 18 5.50 -10.02 -23.07
CA VAL A 18 4.15 -9.59 -22.61
C VAL A 18 3.66 -8.39 -23.44
N ASN A 19 4.56 -7.45 -23.74
CA ASN A 19 4.26 -6.26 -24.54
C ASN A 19 3.86 -6.61 -25.99
N SER A 20 4.44 -7.67 -26.56
CA SER A 20 4.10 -8.13 -27.92
C SER A 20 2.73 -8.80 -28.03
N ARG A 21 2.21 -9.39 -26.93
CA ARG A 21 0.94 -10.14 -26.93
C ARG A 21 -0.29 -9.27 -26.71
N LEU A 22 -0.15 -8.10 -26.07
CA LEU A 22 -1.27 -7.23 -25.71
C LEU A 22 -1.56 -6.12 -26.74
N GLY A 23 -0.73 -5.94 -27.77
CA GLY A 23 -0.97 -4.94 -28.82
C GLY A 23 -0.93 -3.48 -28.33
N VAL A 24 -0.48 -3.23 -27.10
CA VAL A 24 -0.38 -1.90 -26.50
C VAL A 24 0.90 -1.24 -27.00
N LYS A 25 0.77 -0.31 -27.94
CA LYS A 25 1.83 0.67 -28.23
C LYS A 25 1.84 1.70 -27.12
N PHE A 26 2.81 1.62 -26.21
CA PHE A 26 3.12 2.75 -25.34
C PHE A 26 3.46 3.96 -26.22
N ILE A 27 2.70 5.05 -26.04
CA ILE A 27 3.02 6.34 -26.68
C ILE A 27 4.20 6.93 -25.91
N ASP A 28 5.40 6.50 -26.27
CA ASP A 28 6.64 7.15 -25.85
C ASP A 28 6.80 8.47 -26.60
N LYS A 29 6.24 9.53 -26.04
CA LYS A 29 6.72 10.92 -26.18
C LYS A 29 5.93 11.86 -25.25
N ILE A 30 6.10 11.68 -23.95
CA ILE A 30 5.67 12.67 -22.95
C ILE A 30 6.88 13.54 -22.58
N ASN A 31 6.68 14.85 -22.68
CA ASN A 31 7.70 15.90 -22.55
C ASN A 31 8.23 15.95 -21.10
N THR A 32 9.51 15.68 -20.94
CA THR A 32 10.14 15.21 -19.70
C THR A 32 10.51 16.29 -18.67
N LYS A 33 9.71 17.35 -18.50
CA LYS A 33 10.14 18.55 -17.74
C LYS A 33 9.56 18.77 -16.32
N ASN A 34 8.67 17.91 -15.80
CA ASN A 34 8.06 18.08 -14.47
C ASN A 34 8.14 16.79 -13.62
N TYR A 35 9.33 16.26 -13.33
CA TYR A 35 9.52 14.87 -12.85
C TYR A 35 9.77 14.63 -11.34
N LEU A 36 9.53 15.59 -10.45
CA LEU A 36 9.84 15.38 -9.02
C LEU A 36 8.62 15.19 -8.10
N ASN A 37 7.41 15.10 -8.67
CA ASN A 37 6.17 15.04 -7.88
C ASN A 37 5.26 13.83 -8.10
N MET A 38 5.64 12.79 -8.85
CA MET A 38 4.65 11.76 -9.22
C MET A 38 5.19 10.35 -9.09
N GLY A 39 4.51 9.55 -8.27
CA GLY A 39 4.66 8.09 -8.21
C GLY A 39 4.49 7.43 -9.55
N TRP A 40 5.17 6.29 -9.66
CA TRP A 40 5.16 5.49 -10.86
C TRP A 40 3.98 4.52 -10.74
N ASP A 41 3.75 3.97 -9.56
CA ASP A 41 2.86 2.84 -9.34
C ASP A 41 1.62 3.29 -8.58
N ILE A 42 0.55 2.50 -8.70
CA ILE A 42 -0.74 2.83 -8.09
C ILE A 42 -0.80 2.16 -6.74
N CYS A 43 -0.73 2.94 -5.69
CA CYS A 43 -1.13 2.45 -4.39
C CYS A 43 -2.66 2.46 -4.30
N SER A 44 -3.23 1.38 -3.81
CA SER A 44 -4.63 1.32 -3.39
C SER A 44 -4.67 0.92 -1.92
N MET A 45 -5.53 1.54 -1.13
CA MET A 45 -5.80 1.08 0.24
C MET A 45 -7.25 1.34 0.62
N GLY A 46 -7.77 0.57 1.55
CA GLY A 46 -9.14 0.68 2.02
C GLY A 46 -9.26 0.16 3.44
N ASN A 47 -10.35 0.52 4.11
CA ASN A 47 -10.65 -0.05 5.42
C ASN A 47 -10.98 -1.55 5.33
N HIS A 48 -11.00 -2.25 6.46
CA HIS A 48 -11.46 -3.65 6.51
C HIS A 48 -12.11 -4.02 7.84
N THR A 49 -12.73 -5.19 7.87
CA THR A 49 -13.34 -5.78 9.07
C THR A 49 -12.66 -7.07 9.55
N LEU A 50 -11.48 -7.40 8.99
CA LEU A 50 -10.68 -8.56 9.42
C LEU A 50 -10.28 -8.46 10.91
N ASP A 51 -10.24 -9.60 11.60
CA ASP A 51 -9.75 -9.71 12.97
C ASP A 51 -8.24 -9.98 12.94
N ILE A 52 -7.49 -8.94 13.24
CA ILE A 52 -6.02 -8.95 13.21
C ILE A 52 -5.40 -9.24 14.60
N SER A 53 -6.21 -9.62 15.58
CA SER A 53 -5.77 -9.85 16.96
C SER A 53 -4.68 -10.92 17.10
N ASN A 54 -4.70 -11.92 16.22
CA ASN A 54 -3.67 -12.92 16.10
C ASN A 54 -3.58 -13.44 14.65
N ILE A 55 -2.39 -13.93 14.29
CA ILE A 55 -2.09 -14.35 12.91
C ILE A 55 -2.93 -15.54 12.45
N GLU A 56 -3.29 -16.47 13.35
CA GLU A 56 -4.05 -17.67 13.00
C GLU A 56 -5.49 -17.33 12.61
N THR A 57 -6.15 -16.42 13.37
CA THR A 57 -7.47 -15.91 13.03
C THR A 57 -7.44 -15.18 11.68
N LEU A 58 -6.48 -14.27 11.50
CA LEU A 58 -6.32 -13.52 10.26
C LEU A 58 -6.09 -14.47 9.07
N ALA A 59 -5.22 -15.47 9.23
CA ALA A 59 -4.94 -16.46 8.20
C ALA A 59 -6.19 -17.27 7.84
N LYS A 60 -7.02 -17.67 8.80
CA LYS A 60 -8.30 -18.35 8.51
C LYS A 60 -9.23 -17.47 7.68
N GLN A 61 -9.41 -16.22 8.08
CA GLN A 61 -10.28 -15.29 7.34
C GLN A 61 -9.76 -15.05 5.91
N LEU A 62 -8.47 -14.78 5.74
CA LEU A 62 -7.86 -14.57 4.42
C LEU A 62 -7.92 -15.83 3.56
N SER A 63 -7.67 -17.00 4.15
CA SER A 63 -7.74 -18.30 3.48
C SER A 63 -9.15 -18.58 2.94
N GLU A 64 -10.19 -18.28 3.72
CA GLU A 64 -11.59 -18.43 3.29
C GLU A 64 -11.99 -17.40 2.21
N ILE A 65 -11.61 -16.14 2.39
CA ILE A 65 -11.93 -15.03 1.48
C ILE A 65 -11.27 -15.22 0.12
N LEU A 66 -9.97 -15.52 0.14
CA LEU A 66 -9.15 -15.64 -1.06
C LEU A 66 -9.11 -17.08 -1.57
N LYS A 67 -9.58 -18.08 -0.83
CA LYS A 67 -9.54 -19.51 -1.24
C LYS A 67 -8.11 -20.00 -1.50
N ILE A 68 -7.21 -19.68 -0.58
CA ILE A 68 -5.77 -19.98 -0.66
C ILE A 68 -5.31 -20.75 0.57
N ASN A 69 -4.22 -21.49 0.42
CA ASN A 69 -3.48 -22.04 1.56
C ASN A 69 -2.52 -20.98 2.11
N ILE A 70 -2.37 -20.92 3.43
CA ILE A 70 -1.53 -19.92 4.09
C ILE A 70 -0.57 -20.59 5.07
N SER A 71 0.72 -20.30 4.92
CA SER A 71 1.76 -20.60 5.90
C SER A 71 2.05 -19.35 6.72
N CYS A 72 1.97 -19.44 8.05
CA CYS A 72 2.14 -18.32 8.97
C CYS A 72 3.58 -18.29 9.48
N LYS A 73 4.28 -17.17 9.33
CA LYS A 73 5.69 -17.05 9.70
C LYS A 73 6.01 -15.73 10.40
N ALA A 74 7.12 -15.72 11.12
CA ALA A 74 7.71 -14.51 11.67
C ALA A 74 9.24 -14.57 11.63
N PHE A 75 9.88 -13.41 11.70
CA PHE A 75 11.32 -13.36 11.94
C PHE A 75 11.62 -13.41 13.43
N LYS A 76 12.54 -14.30 13.81
CA LYS A 76 13.02 -14.39 15.18
C LYS A 76 14.01 -13.26 15.43
N ASP A 77 13.75 -12.44 16.45
CA ASP A 77 14.65 -11.36 16.87
C ASP A 77 15.07 -10.43 15.70
N ARG A 78 14.19 -10.21 14.71
CA ARG A 78 14.42 -9.46 13.46
C ARG A 78 15.45 -10.04 12.49
N LEU A 79 15.94 -11.24 12.74
CA LEU A 79 16.89 -11.90 11.86
C LEU A 79 16.12 -12.51 10.69
N TYR A 80 16.22 -11.90 9.51
CA TYR A 80 15.58 -12.37 8.27
C TYR A 80 15.85 -13.85 7.95
N GLU A 81 17.01 -14.35 8.39
CA GLU A 81 17.42 -15.75 8.19
C GLU A 81 16.82 -16.72 9.22
N GLU A 82 16.42 -16.23 10.40
CA GLU A 82 15.79 -17.05 11.44
C GLU A 82 14.28 -16.91 11.41
N LYS A 83 13.59 -17.99 11.01
CA LYS A 83 12.13 -18.00 10.86
C LYS A 83 11.49 -18.80 11.98
N VAL A 84 10.42 -18.25 12.55
CA VAL A 84 9.49 -18.96 13.42
C VAL A 84 8.32 -19.42 12.57
N ASP A 85 8.03 -20.72 12.61
CA ASP A 85 6.81 -21.29 12.03
C ASP A 85 5.67 -21.14 13.04
N LEU A 86 4.60 -20.47 12.62
CA LEU A 86 3.42 -20.19 13.43
C LEU A 86 2.24 -21.07 13.03
N GLY A 87 2.43 -22.01 12.10
CA GLY A 87 1.43 -22.95 11.63
C GLY A 87 0.92 -22.65 10.23
N GLU A 88 -0.04 -23.45 9.79
CA GLU A 88 -0.57 -23.40 8.43
C GLU A 88 -2.09 -23.55 8.44
N ILE A 89 -2.75 -22.87 7.49
CA ILE A 89 -4.17 -23.00 7.20
C ILE A 89 -4.30 -23.57 5.79
N ILE A 90 -4.96 -24.72 5.68
CA ILE A 90 -5.20 -25.41 4.41
C ILE A 90 -6.66 -25.22 4.04
N TYR A 91 -6.91 -24.50 2.94
CA TYR A 91 -8.23 -24.33 2.34
C TYR A 91 -8.59 -25.54 1.46
N ASP A 92 -7.70 -25.89 0.52
CA ASP A 92 -7.85 -27.01 -0.41
C ASP A 92 -6.45 -27.51 -0.83
N GLU A 93 -6.26 -28.82 -0.97
CA GLU A 93 -4.96 -29.42 -1.32
C GLU A 93 -4.37 -28.89 -2.65
N LYS A 94 -5.23 -28.36 -3.54
CA LYS A 94 -4.83 -27.81 -4.84
C LYS A 94 -4.75 -26.29 -4.85
N ALA A 95 -5.14 -25.61 -3.76
CA ALA A 95 -5.08 -24.17 -3.69
C ALA A 95 -3.61 -23.67 -3.62
N GLU A 96 -3.40 -22.46 -4.15
CA GLU A 96 -2.10 -21.79 -4.13
C GLU A 96 -1.65 -21.47 -2.71
N TRP A 97 -0.35 -21.53 -2.48
CA TRP A 97 0.26 -21.26 -1.17
C TRP A 97 0.78 -19.84 -1.06
N PHE A 98 0.34 -19.18 0.01
CA PHE A 98 0.79 -17.87 0.42
C PHE A 98 1.53 -17.96 1.76
N THR A 99 2.41 -17.00 2.02
CA THR A 99 3.03 -16.82 3.33
C THR A 99 2.49 -15.55 3.96
N LEU A 100 1.93 -15.66 5.17
CA LEU A 100 1.53 -14.53 6.00
C LEU A 100 2.62 -14.27 7.05
N TRP A 101 3.22 -13.10 7.00
CA TRP A 101 4.27 -12.65 7.92
C TRP A 101 3.71 -11.81 9.05
N ASP A 102 4.14 -12.09 10.28
CA ASP A 102 3.96 -11.20 11.43
C ASP A 102 5.22 -10.36 11.65
N ASP A 103 5.21 -9.16 11.09
CA ASP A 103 6.33 -8.20 11.17
C ASP A 103 6.58 -7.72 12.60
N PHE A 104 5.54 -7.73 13.43
CA PHE A 104 5.57 -7.20 14.79
C PHE A 104 5.77 -8.30 15.83
N TYR A 105 6.05 -9.55 15.42
CA TYR A 105 6.23 -10.69 16.31
C TYR A 105 7.23 -10.42 17.44
N PHE A 106 8.40 -9.85 17.11
CA PHE A 106 9.41 -9.50 18.11
C PHE A 106 8.89 -8.41 19.07
N ALA A 107 8.31 -7.33 18.55
CA ALA A 107 7.74 -6.25 19.37
C ALA A 107 6.62 -6.76 20.29
N LYS A 108 5.75 -7.65 19.81
CA LYS A 108 4.71 -8.32 20.60
C LYS A 108 5.29 -9.11 21.76
N SER A 109 6.41 -9.82 21.56
CA SER A 109 7.08 -10.57 22.63
C SER A 109 7.59 -9.67 23.78
N LEU A 110 7.79 -8.38 23.51
CA LEU A 110 8.31 -7.39 24.45
C LEU A 110 7.23 -6.43 24.98
N SER A 111 5.99 -6.49 24.47
CA SER A 111 4.94 -5.50 24.74
C SER A 111 4.50 -5.44 26.21
N ASN A 112 4.65 -6.54 26.94
CA ASN A 112 4.35 -6.63 28.37
C ASN A 112 5.47 -6.11 29.29
N LYS A 113 6.61 -5.67 28.73
CA LYS A 113 7.73 -5.14 29.52
C LYS A 113 7.47 -3.71 29.98
N THR A 114 7.93 -3.42 31.20
CA THR A 114 7.91 -2.07 31.75
C THR A 114 8.93 -1.16 31.06
N SER A 115 8.73 0.16 31.13
CA SER A 115 9.67 1.13 30.56
C SER A 115 11.09 0.99 31.13
N SER A 116 11.24 0.54 32.39
CA SER A 116 12.55 0.29 33.01
C SER A 116 13.26 -0.91 32.38
N GLU A 117 12.54 -2.00 32.14
CA GLU A 117 13.09 -3.20 31.46
C GLU A 117 13.47 -2.89 30.01
N LEU A 118 12.65 -2.12 29.29
CA LEU A 118 12.97 -1.70 27.91
C LEU A 118 14.21 -0.82 27.88
N LYS A 119 14.36 0.13 28.82
CA LYS A 119 15.58 0.96 28.94
C LYS A 119 16.83 0.12 29.22
N GLU A 120 16.70 -0.92 30.02
CA GLU A 120 17.80 -1.84 30.29
C GLU A 120 18.20 -2.64 29.05
N LEU A 121 17.23 -3.17 28.30
CA LEU A 121 17.47 -3.87 27.03
C LEU A 121 18.13 -2.96 26.00
N PHE A 122 17.64 -1.73 25.87
CA PHE A 122 18.20 -0.72 24.97
C PHE A 122 19.65 -0.37 25.35
N SER A 123 19.91 -0.15 26.64
CA SER A 123 21.25 0.17 27.15
C SER A 123 22.25 -0.98 26.97
N LYS A 124 21.76 -2.22 26.92
CA LYS A 124 22.54 -3.44 26.62
C LYS A 124 22.68 -3.71 25.12
N GLY A 125 22.13 -2.86 24.25
CA GLY A 125 22.16 -3.03 22.79
C GLY A 125 21.37 -4.23 22.30
N LYS A 126 20.37 -4.71 23.07
CA LYS A 126 19.53 -5.85 22.69
C LYS A 126 18.32 -5.44 21.86
N ILE A 127 17.94 -4.17 21.94
CA ILE A 127 16.88 -3.56 21.15
C ILE A 127 17.34 -2.16 20.72
N TYR A 128 16.77 -1.66 19.65
CA TYR A 128 17.02 -0.36 19.05
C TYR A 128 15.86 0.61 19.31
N GLN A 129 16.04 1.86 18.90
CA GLN A 129 14.99 2.87 19.02
C GLN A 129 13.74 2.50 18.21
N SER A 130 13.92 1.89 17.03
CA SER A 130 12.80 1.40 16.21
C SER A 130 12.00 0.29 16.90
N ASP A 131 12.63 -0.55 17.72
CA ASP A 131 11.91 -1.56 18.51
C ASP A 131 10.98 -0.92 19.54
N ILE A 132 11.41 0.18 20.16
CA ILE A 132 10.58 0.90 21.12
C ILE A 132 9.36 1.49 20.41
N GLU A 133 9.54 2.07 19.22
CA GLU A 133 8.46 2.62 18.40
C GLU A 133 7.45 1.54 17.98
N GLU A 134 7.93 0.37 17.54
CA GLU A 134 7.07 -0.77 17.22
C GLU A 134 6.35 -1.31 18.46
N ILE A 135 7.02 -1.42 19.61
CA ILE A 135 6.40 -1.88 20.87
C ILE A 135 5.27 -0.95 21.30
N GLU A 136 5.46 0.37 21.22
CA GLU A 136 4.40 1.34 21.52
C GLU A 136 3.25 1.25 20.51
N SER A 137 3.54 0.95 19.25
CA SER A 137 2.53 0.67 18.22
C SER A 137 1.72 -0.59 18.54
N VAL A 138 2.38 -1.69 18.94
CA VAL A 138 1.69 -2.90 19.43
C VAL A 138 0.78 -2.60 20.61
N LYS A 139 1.23 -1.79 21.58
CA LYS A 139 0.40 -1.40 22.73
C LYS A 139 -0.84 -0.60 22.34
N ARG A 140 -0.79 0.13 21.23
CA ARG A 140 -1.94 0.82 20.61
C ARG A 140 -2.79 -0.11 19.73
N GLY A 141 -2.36 -1.35 19.54
CA GLY A 141 -2.97 -2.34 18.65
C GLY A 141 -2.68 -2.10 17.17
N LEU A 142 -1.68 -1.26 16.85
CA LEU A 142 -1.21 -1.03 15.48
C LEU A 142 -0.19 -2.11 15.15
N ILE A 143 -0.64 -3.13 14.44
CA ILE A 143 0.14 -4.31 14.06
C ILE A 143 0.10 -4.41 12.55
N LYS A 144 1.21 -4.80 11.95
CA LYS A 144 1.33 -5.08 10.52
C LYS A 144 1.50 -6.58 10.26
N TYR A 145 0.81 -7.06 9.25
CA TYR A 145 1.03 -8.36 8.62
C TYR A 145 1.23 -8.19 7.12
N GLU A 146 2.03 -9.06 6.52
CA GLU A 146 2.28 -9.05 5.07
C GLU A 146 1.90 -10.42 4.48
N LEU A 147 1.05 -10.45 3.45
CA LEU A 147 0.73 -11.67 2.71
C LEU A 147 1.45 -11.66 1.36
N PHE A 148 2.29 -12.66 1.13
CA PHE A 148 3.08 -12.80 -0.10
C PHE A 148 2.86 -14.17 -0.78
N CYS A 149 2.78 -14.17 -2.11
CA CYS A 149 2.76 -15.41 -2.90
C CYS A 149 4.19 -15.91 -3.11
N GLY A 150 4.54 -17.08 -2.56
CA GLY A 150 5.91 -17.63 -2.58
C GLY A 150 6.50 -17.88 -3.98
N ASN A 151 5.68 -17.84 -5.04
CA ASN A 151 6.10 -18.01 -6.42
C ASN A 151 5.76 -16.74 -7.21
N ASP A 152 6.79 -15.96 -7.56
CA ASP A 152 6.70 -14.86 -8.51
C ASP A 152 5.83 -15.26 -9.72
N LEU A 153 4.72 -14.52 -9.91
CA LEU A 153 3.87 -14.46 -11.12
C LEU A 153 2.85 -15.57 -11.42
N ARG A 154 2.52 -16.50 -10.51
CA ARG A 154 1.60 -17.61 -10.86
C ARG A 154 0.16 -17.48 -10.43
N ASN A 155 -0.22 -16.45 -9.69
CA ASN A 155 -1.61 -16.29 -9.30
C ASN A 155 -2.50 -15.61 -10.37
N ARG A 156 -2.39 -16.06 -11.62
CA ARG A 156 -3.20 -15.53 -12.74
C ARG A 156 -4.70 -15.74 -12.53
N ASP A 157 -5.07 -16.72 -11.69
CA ASP A 157 -6.47 -17.08 -11.46
C ASP A 157 -7.10 -16.36 -10.24
N LEU A 158 -6.31 -15.91 -9.26
CA LEU A 158 -6.80 -15.13 -8.11
C LEU A 158 -6.31 -13.68 -8.17
N TYR A 159 -6.84 -12.94 -9.13
CA TYR A 159 -6.73 -11.49 -9.24
C TYR A 159 -5.32 -10.94 -9.51
N GLU A 160 -4.33 -11.79 -9.83
CA GLU A 160 -2.95 -11.34 -10.06
C GLU A 160 -2.39 -10.54 -8.86
N ILE A 161 -2.73 -10.97 -7.64
CA ILE A 161 -2.23 -10.35 -6.41
C ILE A 161 -0.74 -10.68 -6.25
N CYS A 162 0.08 -9.64 -6.16
CA CYS A 162 1.51 -9.74 -5.88
C CYS A 162 1.77 -9.78 -4.37
N TYR A 163 1.08 -8.93 -3.63
CA TYR A 163 1.40 -8.63 -2.24
C TYR A 163 0.21 -7.96 -1.53
N ILE A 164 0.07 -8.17 -0.22
CA ILE A 164 -0.95 -7.51 0.59
C ILE A 164 -0.33 -7.02 1.90
N ASP A 165 -0.48 -5.74 2.21
CA ASP A 165 -0.25 -5.20 3.55
C ASP A 165 -1.57 -5.21 4.33
N ILE A 166 -1.55 -5.73 5.56
CA ILE A 166 -2.71 -5.72 6.45
C ILE A 166 -2.33 -5.04 7.76
N MET A 167 -3.06 -3.99 8.12
CA MET A 167 -2.87 -3.22 9.34
C MET A 167 -4.10 -3.36 10.24
N LYS A 168 -4.26 -2.48 11.25
CA LYS A 168 -5.35 -2.61 12.22
C LYS A 168 -6.73 -2.43 11.61
N ASP A 169 -6.90 -1.40 10.79
CA ASP A 169 -8.18 -0.97 10.26
C ASP A 169 -8.12 -0.62 8.77
N PHE A 170 -7.00 -0.92 8.10
CA PHE A 170 -6.86 -0.80 6.66
C PHE A 170 -5.93 -1.85 6.07
N ILE A 171 -6.12 -2.08 4.78
CA ILE A 171 -5.46 -3.10 3.99
C ILE A 171 -5.08 -2.48 2.65
N SER A 172 -3.96 -2.91 2.08
CA SER A 172 -3.50 -2.50 0.76
C SER A 172 -3.27 -3.76 -0.07
N PHE A 173 -4.00 -3.87 -1.18
CA PHE A 173 -3.77 -4.93 -2.18
C PHE A 173 -2.86 -4.39 -3.29
N SER A 174 -1.74 -5.07 -3.51
CA SER A 174 -0.93 -4.90 -4.71
C SER A 174 -1.36 -5.91 -5.76
N ILE A 175 -2.01 -5.41 -6.80
CA ILE A 175 -2.49 -6.16 -7.96
C ILE A 175 -1.59 -5.80 -9.15
N ILE A 176 -1.30 -6.75 -10.05
CA ILE A 176 -0.59 -6.41 -11.30
C ILE A 176 -1.39 -5.35 -12.08
N GLU A 177 -0.77 -4.20 -12.28
CA GLU A 177 -1.41 -3.03 -12.90
C GLU A 177 -1.25 -3.03 -14.43
N PRO A 178 -2.29 -2.67 -15.19
CA PRO A 178 -2.17 -2.49 -16.64
C PRO A 178 -1.55 -1.14 -17.04
N PHE A 179 -1.35 -0.23 -16.09
CA PHE A 179 -0.83 1.13 -16.29
C PHE A 179 -0.04 1.61 -15.07
N ARG A 180 0.74 2.67 -15.24
CA ARG A 180 1.32 3.49 -14.16
C ARG A 180 0.31 4.56 -13.71
N TRP A 181 0.53 5.22 -12.57
CA TRP A 181 -0.37 6.24 -12.01
C TRP A 181 -0.85 7.27 -13.05
N PHE A 182 0.05 7.84 -13.85
CA PHE A 182 -0.32 8.80 -14.90
C PHE A 182 -1.23 8.19 -15.98
N GLY A 183 -0.93 6.96 -16.40
CA GLY A 183 -1.76 6.23 -17.36
C GLY A 183 -3.14 5.92 -16.79
N PHE A 184 -3.24 5.69 -15.48
CA PHE A 184 -4.49 5.48 -14.78
C PHE A 184 -5.36 6.73 -14.80
N ILE A 185 -4.86 7.86 -14.30
CA ILE A 185 -5.63 9.10 -14.19
C ILE A 185 -6.02 9.69 -15.55
N ASN A 186 -5.27 9.42 -16.62
CA ASN A 186 -5.63 9.86 -17.96
C ASN A 186 -6.97 9.29 -18.44
N ASN A 187 -7.41 8.15 -17.92
CA ASN A 187 -8.72 7.60 -18.26
C ASN A 187 -9.89 8.51 -17.83
N LEU A 188 -9.66 9.42 -16.88
CA LEU A 188 -10.65 10.42 -16.47
C LEU A 188 -10.66 11.66 -17.36
N LYS A 189 -9.74 11.73 -18.33
CA LYS A 189 -9.62 12.79 -19.33
C LYS A 189 -10.14 12.36 -20.71
N GLU A 190 -10.53 11.08 -20.84
CA GLU A 190 -11.08 10.50 -22.06
C GLU A 190 -12.61 10.51 -22.02
N GLU A 191 -13.25 10.67 -23.19
CA GLU A 191 -14.72 10.54 -23.31
C GLU A 191 -15.20 9.12 -22.97
N VAL A 192 -14.36 8.12 -23.25
CA VAL A 192 -14.62 6.71 -22.95
C VAL A 192 -13.38 6.13 -22.26
N PRO A 193 -13.45 5.83 -20.95
CA PRO A 193 -12.36 5.19 -20.23
C PRO A 193 -11.96 3.83 -20.85
N SER A 194 -10.69 3.49 -20.74
CA SER A 194 -10.18 2.19 -21.21
C SER A 194 -10.90 1.02 -20.52
N PRO A 195 -11.25 -0.06 -21.23
CA PRO A 195 -11.77 -1.28 -20.61
C PRO A 195 -10.83 -1.84 -19.52
N TYR A 196 -9.51 -1.70 -19.69
CA TYR A 196 -8.52 -2.16 -18.71
C TYR A 196 -8.54 -1.33 -17.41
N PHE A 197 -8.86 -0.04 -17.51
CA PHE A 197 -9.08 0.84 -16.35
C PHE A 197 -10.28 0.38 -15.53
N LEU A 198 -11.40 0.14 -16.22
CA LEU A 198 -12.62 -0.33 -15.59
C LEU A 198 -12.43 -1.72 -14.97
N GLU A 199 -11.72 -2.62 -15.66
CA GLU A 199 -11.42 -3.96 -15.15
C GLU A 199 -10.54 -3.91 -13.90
N PHE A 200 -9.46 -3.13 -13.90
CA PHE A 200 -8.59 -2.98 -12.72
C PHE A 200 -9.37 -2.40 -11.53
N ARG A 201 -10.15 -1.35 -11.75
CA ARG A 201 -11.01 -0.75 -10.72
C ARG A 201 -11.99 -1.78 -10.16
N GLN A 202 -12.67 -2.53 -11.02
CA GLN A 202 -13.62 -3.57 -10.62
C GLN A 202 -12.96 -4.67 -9.78
N LYS A 203 -11.77 -5.15 -10.18
CA LYS A 203 -10.99 -6.13 -9.42
C LYS A 203 -10.63 -5.63 -8.02
N ASN A 204 -10.21 -4.37 -7.90
CA ASN A 204 -9.96 -3.75 -6.61
C ASN A 204 -11.23 -3.73 -5.76
N ILE A 205 -12.33 -3.19 -6.29
CA ILE A 205 -13.61 -3.10 -5.58
C ILE A 205 -14.04 -4.47 -5.05
N GLU A 206 -13.97 -5.51 -5.87
CA GLU A 206 -14.32 -6.87 -5.45
C GLU A 206 -13.46 -7.39 -4.30
N LEU A 207 -12.15 -7.15 -4.33
CA LEU A 207 -11.24 -7.58 -3.26
C LEU A 207 -11.48 -6.83 -1.96
N TYR A 208 -11.61 -5.50 -2.05
CA TYR A 208 -11.87 -4.64 -0.89
C TYR A 208 -13.24 -4.95 -0.26
N GLN A 209 -14.28 -5.17 -1.06
CA GLN A 209 -15.60 -5.59 -0.54
C GLN A 209 -15.53 -6.92 0.20
N LYS A 210 -14.73 -7.89 -0.27
CA LYS A 210 -14.59 -9.21 0.40
C LYS A 210 -13.99 -9.13 1.80
N VAL A 211 -13.14 -8.12 2.05
CA VAL A 211 -12.54 -7.87 3.37
C VAL A 211 -13.36 -6.88 4.21
N GLY A 212 -14.56 -6.51 3.74
CA GLY A 212 -15.49 -5.63 4.43
C GLY A 212 -15.20 -4.15 4.29
N ALA A 213 -14.39 -3.75 3.30
CA ALA A 213 -14.15 -2.34 3.01
C ALA A 213 -15.43 -1.64 2.55
N THR A 214 -15.53 -0.36 2.90
CA THR A 214 -16.56 0.55 2.39
C THR A 214 -15.99 1.59 1.45
N GLU A 215 -14.68 1.72 1.38
CA GLU A 215 -14.00 2.77 0.62
C GLU A 215 -12.58 2.38 0.22
N ILE A 216 -12.10 2.97 -0.87
CA ILE A 216 -10.74 2.83 -1.38
C ILE A 216 -10.17 4.22 -1.67
N ILE A 217 -8.91 4.46 -1.29
CA ILE A 217 -8.12 5.56 -1.84
C ILE A 217 -7.03 5.03 -2.75
N TYR A 218 -6.86 5.69 -3.89
CA TYR A 218 -5.75 5.48 -4.81
C TYR A 218 -4.87 6.72 -4.88
N PHE A 219 -3.56 6.51 -4.91
CA PHE A 219 -2.56 7.58 -4.88
C PHE A 219 -1.23 7.06 -5.43
N PRO A 220 -0.31 7.95 -5.83
CA PRO A 220 1.01 7.56 -6.32
C PRO A 220 1.93 7.04 -5.20
N ASP A 221 2.74 6.02 -5.50
CA ASP A 221 3.70 5.41 -4.56
C ASP A 221 4.96 6.25 -4.26
N GLN A 222 5.19 7.35 -4.97
CA GLN A 222 6.35 8.25 -4.78
C GLN A 222 5.95 9.73 -4.77
N GLY A 223 6.93 10.57 -4.49
CA GLY A 223 6.72 12.01 -4.29
C GLY A 223 6.12 12.28 -2.93
N SER A 224 5.38 13.38 -2.80
CA SER A 224 4.79 13.76 -1.50
C SER A 224 3.76 12.76 -0.99
N ALA A 225 3.05 12.06 -1.88
CA ALA A 225 2.05 11.05 -1.52
C ALA A 225 2.66 9.80 -0.86
N GLN A 226 3.97 9.56 -1.02
CA GLN A 226 4.67 8.50 -0.28
C GLN A 226 4.56 8.68 1.24
N LEU A 227 4.43 9.92 1.73
CA LEU A 227 4.25 10.18 3.16
C LEU A 227 2.91 9.62 3.70
N ILE A 228 1.93 9.38 2.82
CA ILE A 228 0.71 8.66 3.21
C ILE A 228 1.07 7.22 3.61
N LEU A 229 1.99 6.55 2.87
CA LEU A 229 2.53 5.23 3.24
C LEU A 229 3.30 5.28 4.56
N ASP A 230 4.08 6.33 4.79
CA ASP A 230 4.90 6.43 6.02
C ASP A 230 4.04 6.56 7.30
N ARG A 231 2.78 7.00 7.17
CA ARG A 231 1.82 7.06 8.28
C ARG A 231 1.29 5.69 8.69
N PHE A 232 1.46 4.66 7.87
CA PHE A 232 0.83 3.35 8.01
C PHE A 232 1.10 2.64 9.34
N GLN A 233 2.30 2.82 9.88
CA GLN A 233 2.69 2.12 11.09
C GLN A 233 2.15 2.78 12.37
N ASN A 234 1.61 4.00 12.28
CA ASN A 234 1.38 4.87 13.43
C ASN A 234 -0.03 5.48 13.52
N SER A 235 -0.86 5.29 12.50
CA SER A 235 -2.17 5.93 12.38
C SER A 235 -3.30 4.94 12.12
N LEU A 236 -4.50 5.35 12.52
CA LEU A 236 -5.75 4.68 12.19
C LEU A 236 -6.22 5.08 10.79
N TRP A 237 -7.10 4.28 10.20
CA TRP A 237 -7.66 4.49 8.86
C TRP A 237 -8.25 5.90 8.69
N GLU A 238 -9.11 6.35 9.63
CA GLU A 238 -9.72 7.67 9.54
C GLU A 238 -8.67 8.80 9.60
N GLU A 239 -7.59 8.62 10.36
CA GLU A 239 -6.49 9.59 10.42
C GLU A 239 -5.72 9.64 9.09
N ILE A 240 -5.45 8.48 8.48
CA ILE A 240 -4.78 8.36 7.18
C ILE A 240 -5.65 8.99 6.09
N LYS A 241 -6.94 8.69 6.10
CA LYS A 241 -7.91 9.24 5.16
C LYS A 241 -8.02 10.75 5.29
N GLU A 242 -8.21 11.29 6.49
CA GLU A 242 -8.23 12.73 6.72
C GLU A 242 -6.92 13.38 6.26
N TYR A 243 -5.77 12.78 6.58
CA TYR A 243 -4.45 13.25 6.17
C TYR A 243 -4.28 13.30 4.64
N ALA A 244 -4.76 12.28 3.93
CA ALA A 244 -4.73 12.22 2.47
C ALA A 244 -5.71 13.23 1.83
N LEU A 245 -6.96 13.26 2.28
CA LEU A 245 -8.00 14.13 1.70
C LEU A 245 -7.74 15.62 1.96
N GLU A 246 -7.16 15.97 3.11
CA GLU A 246 -6.75 17.34 3.43
C GLU A 246 -5.36 17.70 2.89
N LYS A 247 -4.69 16.73 2.23
CA LYS A 247 -3.34 16.87 1.66
C LYS A 247 -2.30 17.36 2.66
N LYS A 248 -2.42 16.93 3.92
CA LYS A 248 -1.50 17.29 5.01
C LYS A 248 -0.06 16.84 4.74
N TYR A 249 0.14 15.86 3.86
CA TYR A 249 1.47 15.42 3.43
C TYR A 249 2.32 16.52 2.78
N TYR A 250 1.72 17.49 2.09
CA TYR A 250 2.51 18.61 1.55
C TYR A 250 3.09 19.51 2.65
N GLU A 251 2.39 19.67 3.77
CA GLU A 251 2.90 20.42 4.93
C GLU A 251 4.06 19.67 5.60
N GLU A 252 3.92 18.35 5.71
CA GLU A 252 4.93 17.50 6.31
C GLU A 252 6.21 17.43 5.47
N CYS A 253 6.10 17.38 4.14
CA CYS A 253 7.26 17.47 3.23
C CYS A 253 8.18 18.66 3.58
N LEU A 254 7.64 19.81 3.97
CA LEU A 254 8.46 20.99 4.31
C LEU A 254 9.33 20.81 5.56
N SER A 255 8.92 19.91 6.45
CA SER A 255 9.61 19.63 7.71
C SER A 255 10.72 18.59 7.55
N ILE A 256 10.81 17.94 6.39
CA ILE A 256 11.82 16.93 6.10
C ILE A 256 13.17 17.63 5.81
N PRO A 257 14.24 17.28 6.53
CA PRO A 257 15.56 17.81 6.25
C PRO A 257 16.13 17.11 5.01
N TYR A 258 15.92 17.71 3.84
CA TYR A 258 16.53 17.25 2.59
C TYR A 258 18.04 17.50 2.59
N SER A 259 18.80 16.51 2.09
CA SER A 259 20.23 16.66 1.87
C SER A 259 20.57 17.49 0.63
N ASP A 260 19.69 17.50 -0.38
CA ASP A 260 19.82 18.32 -1.58
C ASP A 260 18.89 19.55 -1.46
N PRO A 261 19.42 20.79 -1.56
CA PRO A 261 18.61 21.99 -1.59
C PRO A 261 17.55 22.04 -2.70
N LYS A 262 17.73 21.28 -3.80
CA LYS A 262 16.73 21.20 -4.88
C LYS A 262 15.47 20.50 -4.42
N ASP A 263 15.61 19.37 -3.73
CA ASP A 263 14.47 18.61 -3.21
C ASP A 263 13.67 19.47 -2.21
N GLN A 264 14.36 20.29 -1.40
CA GLN A 264 13.69 21.23 -0.50
C GLN A 264 12.92 22.33 -1.25
N GLU A 265 13.47 22.84 -2.33
CA GLU A 265 12.79 23.84 -3.17
C GLU A 265 11.59 23.24 -3.92
N GLU A 266 11.68 21.98 -4.32
CA GLU A 266 10.59 21.25 -4.95
C GLU A 266 9.46 20.95 -3.97
N ALA A 267 9.78 20.52 -2.74
CA ALA A 267 8.80 20.39 -1.66
C ALA A 267 8.08 21.72 -1.39
N ARG A 268 8.80 22.86 -1.42
CA ARG A 268 8.19 24.19 -1.29
C ARG A 268 7.24 24.52 -2.43
N LYS A 269 7.62 24.21 -3.68
CA LYS A 269 6.74 24.42 -4.84
C LYS A 269 5.49 23.56 -4.73
N ALA A 270 5.66 22.27 -4.43
CA ALA A 270 4.55 21.33 -4.24
C ALA A 270 3.57 21.83 -3.17
N TYR A 271 4.07 22.30 -2.03
CA TYR A 271 3.25 22.91 -0.97
C TYR A 271 2.52 24.18 -1.43
N ASN A 272 3.22 25.10 -2.10
CA ASN A 272 2.60 26.34 -2.59
C ASN A 272 1.53 26.08 -3.66
N ASP A 273 1.67 24.98 -4.41
CA ASP A 273 0.77 24.57 -5.48
C ASP A 273 -0.25 23.51 -5.04
N LYS A 274 -0.34 23.16 -3.74
CA LYS A 274 -1.16 22.03 -3.24
C LYS A 274 -2.64 22.11 -3.63
N ASP A 275 -3.15 23.33 -3.83
CA ASP A 275 -4.54 23.57 -4.22
C ASP A 275 -4.81 23.25 -5.71
N ASN A 276 -3.76 23.20 -6.54
CA ASN A 276 -3.86 22.77 -7.95
C ASN A 276 -3.97 21.25 -8.08
N TYR A 277 -3.56 20.50 -7.06
CA TYR A 277 -3.71 19.05 -7.03
C TYR A 277 -5.13 18.68 -6.63
N LEU A 278 -5.77 17.75 -7.31
CA LEU A 278 -7.17 17.42 -7.11
C LEU A 278 -7.31 16.12 -6.31
N VAL A 279 -8.27 16.15 -5.39
CA VAL A 279 -8.83 14.95 -4.73
C VAL A 279 -10.17 14.70 -5.39
N VAL A 280 -10.32 13.56 -6.04
CA VAL A 280 -11.47 13.27 -6.91
C VAL A 280 -12.24 12.06 -6.40
N ASN A 281 -13.56 12.21 -6.27
CA ASN A 281 -14.46 11.08 -6.02
C ASN A 281 -14.69 10.31 -7.33
N LEU A 282 -14.01 9.19 -7.47
CA LEU A 282 -13.99 8.39 -8.69
C LEU A 282 -15.38 7.84 -9.05
N SER A 283 -16.13 7.37 -8.05
CA SER A 283 -17.50 6.86 -8.24
C SER A 283 -18.47 7.95 -8.73
N GLU A 284 -18.36 9.18 -8.21
CA GLU A 284 -19.18 10.29 -8.68
C GLU A 284 -18.78 10.79 -10.07
N THR A 285 -17.48 10.89 -10.34
CA THR A 285 -16.95 11.27 -11.65
C THR A 285 -17.47 10.32 -12.74
N LEU A 286 -17.35 9.00 -12.54
CA LEU A 286 -17.78 8.02 -13.55
C LEU A 286 -19.30 8.02 -13.75
N ARG A 287 -20.10 8.25 -12.70
CA ARG A 287 -21.57 8.33 -12.80
C ARG A 287 -22.04 9.61 -13.49
N SER A 288 -21.39 10.73 -13.22
CA SER A 288 -21.74 12.02 -13.81
C SER A 288 -21.27 12.16 -15.26
N GLY A 289 -20.31 11.35 -15.69
CA GLY A 289 -19.65 11.50 -16.98
C GLY A 289 -18.78 12.76 -17.05
N GLN A 290 -18.34 13.27 -15.89
CA GLN A 290 -17.41 14.39 -15.85
C GLN A 290 -16.08 13.99 -16.48
N ILE A 291 -15.58 14.84 -17.39
CA ILE A 291 -14.29 14.67 -18.05
C ILE A 291 -13.36 15.78 -17.55
N PHE A 292 -12.15 15.41 -17.14
CA PHE A 292 -11.13 16.34 -16.66
C PHE A 292 -10.25 16.86 -17.81
N HIS A 293 -9.68 18.05 -17.63
CA HIS A 293 -8.79 18.68 -18.59
C HIS A 293 -7.34 18.19 -18.45
N SER A 294 -6.53 18.45 -19.47
CA SER A 294 -5.13 17.99 -19.52
C SER A 294 -4.28 18.55 -18.38
N GLU A 295 -4.56 19.78 -17.99
CA GLU A 295 -3.94 20.59 -16.96
C GLU A 295 -4.38 20.22 -15.53
N ASP A 296 -5.45 19.42 -15.38
CA ASP A 296 -5.91 18.97 -14.08
C ASP A 296 -4.91 17.95 -13.50
N CYS A 297 -4.36 18.28 -12.33
CA CYS A 297 -3.38 17.47 -11.60
C CYS A 297 -4.09 16.60 -10.57
N ILE A 298 -4.57 15.41 -10.94
CA ILE A 298 -5.22 14.50 -9.99
C ILE A 298 -4.16 13.77 -9.16
N ASP A 299 -4.25 13.88 -7.83
CA ASP A 299 -3.27 13.33 -6.89
C ASP A 299 -3.85 12.21 -6.03
N ILE A 300 -5.11 12.35 -5.63
CA ILE A 300 -5.84 11.32 -4.88
C ILE A 300 -7.14 11.00 -5.61
N LEU A 301 -7.42 9.71 -5.78
CA LEU A 301 -8.73 9.20 -6.15
C LEU A 301 -9.35 8.53 -4.94
N TYR A 302 -10.60 8.84 -4.64
CA TYR A 302 -11.38 8.22 -3.60
C TYR A 302 -12.59 7.51 -4.21
N ASP A 303 -12.84 6.27 -3.81
CA ASP A 303 -13.93 5.46 -4.31
C ASP A 303 -14.80 4.98 -3.14
N ASP A 304 -16.04 5.48 -3.09
CA ASP A 304 -17.03 5.06 -2.12
C ASP A 304 -17.78 3.82 -2.64
N LEU A 305 -17.54 2.69 -1.99
CA LEU A 305 -18.05 1.38 -2.44
C LEU A 305 -19.56 1.23 -2.24
N GLN A 306 -20.21 2.11 -1.47
CA GLN A 306 -21.66 2.09 -1.29
C GLN A 306 -22.41 2.51 -2.56
N TYR A 307 -21.72 3.17 -3.49
CA TYR A 307 -22.31 3.75 -4.70
C TYR A 307 -21.89 3.05 -6.00
N VAL A 308 -21.16 1.94 -5.89
CA VAL A 308 -20.75 1.15 -7.05
C VAL A 308 -21.88 0.18 -7.41
N GLN A 309 -22.59 0.48 -8.50
CA GLN A 309 -23.51 -0.41 -9.20
C GLN A 309 -22.94 -0.77 -10.57
#